data_AF-A0A2N0HDF7-F1
#
_entry.id   AF-A0A2N0HDF7-F1
#
_cell.length_a   1.000
_cell.length_b   1.000
_cell.length_c   1.000
_cell.angle_alpha   90.00
_cell.angle_beta   90.00
_cell.angle_gamma   90.00
#
_symmetry.space_group_name_H-M   'P 1'
#
loop_
_entity.id
_entity.type
_entity.pdbx_description
1 polymer ?
#
loop_
_entity_poly.entity_id
_entity_poly.type
_entity_poly.pdbx_seq_one_letter_code
_entity_poly.pdbx_strand_id
1 'polypeptide(L)'
;MFENIDELIEVNMKLLYASKSQYMMRINFKDEYGFNLKNSKAFADVLVKKGLVILECDQGFRCDLTDLGRQIYANGGWLKYMRTVEPFSKVNTTVTINSEAKKTKQSFMKKIMIASIIIVVLCFFVTLITIEIFHK
;
A
#
# COMPACT_ATOMS: atom_id res chain seq x y z
N MET A 1 -15.67 6.58 19.21
CA MET A 1 -14.64 5.93 18.36
C MET A 1 -13.92 4.94 19.26
N PHE A 2 -13.44 3.80 18.75
CA PHE A 2 -12.72 2.83 19.59
C PHE A 2 -11.50 3.52 20.23
N GLU A 3 -11.39 3.48 21.56
CA GLU A 3 -10.30 4.14 22.30
C GLU A 3 -8.95 3.43 22.11
N ASN A 4 -9.01 2.12 21.90
CA ASN A 4 -7.88 1.20 21.78
C ASN A 4 -7.80 0.56 20.38
N ILE A 5 -7.97 1.38 19.33
CA ILE A 5 -8.15 0.86 17.97
C ILE A 5 -6.96 0.02 17.49
N ASP A 6 -5.73 0.39 17.84
CA ASP A 6 -4.54 -0.30 17.36
C ASP A 6 -4.35 -1.66 18.05
N GLU A 7 -4.70 -1.75 19.34
CA GLU A 7 -4.75 -3.01 20.08
C GLU A 7 -5.81 -3.95 19.51
N LEU A 8 -7.01 -3.42 19.21
CA LEU A 8 -8.07 -4.20 18.57
C LEU A 8 -7.64 -4.72 17.19
N ILE A 9 -6.95 -3.90 16.40
CA ILE A 9 -6.40 -4.33 15.11
C ILE A 9 -5.37 -5.44 15.31
N GLU A 10 -4.43 -5.29 16.24
CA GLU A 10 -3.41 -6.30 16.51
C GLU A 10 -4.02 -7.66 16.87
N VAL A 11 -4.96 -7.67 17.82
CA VAL A 11 -5.65 -8.89 18.26
C VAL A 11 -6.39 -9.55 17.10
N ASN A 12 -7.15 -8.78 16.32
CA ASN A 12 -7.98 -9.36 15.27
C ASN A 12 -7.19 -9.73 14.01
N MET A 13 -6.09 -9.04 13.71
CA MET A 13 -5.16 -9.43 12.66
C MET A 13 -4.49 -10.77 12.98
N LYS A 14 -4.12 -11.00 14.24
CA LYS A 14 -3.62 -12.30 14.70
C LYS A 14 -4.62 -13.43 14.44
N LEU A 15 -5.89 -13.20 14.82
CA LEU A 15 -6.96 -14.19 14.62
C LEU A 15 -7.22 -14.46 13.14
N LEU A 16 -7.30 -13.42 12.32
CA LEU A 16 -7.47 -13.55 10.88
C LEU A 16 -6.31 -14.30 10.24
N TYR A 17 -5.06 -13.95 10.56
CA TYR A 17 -3.89 -14.58 9.99
C TYR A 17 -3.74 -16.06 10.39
N ALA A 18 -4.10 -16.40 11.63
CA ALA A 18 -4.06 -17.77 12.15
C ALA A 18 -5.20 -18.66 11.63
N SER A 19 -6.28 -18.07 11.11
CA SER A 19 -7.37 -18.82 10.47
C SER A 19 -6.85 -19.55 9.23
N LYS A 20 -7.16 -20.84 9.09
CA LYS A 20 -6.71 -21.69 7.95
C LYS A 20 -7.00 -21.06 6.59
N SER A 21 -8.15 -20.40 6.48
CA SER A 21 -8.61 -19.76 5.25
C SER A 21 -8.40 -18.24 5.24
N GLN A 22 -7.75 -17.71 6.29
CA GLN A 22 -7.46 -16.29 6.47
C GLN A 22 -8.65 -15.33 6.34
N TYR A 23 -9.81 -15.82 6.75
CA TYR A 23 -11.02 -15.02 6.89
C TYR A 23 -11.64 -15.23 8.27
N MET A 24 -12.49 -14.29 8.65
CA MET A 24 -13.30 -14.37 9.84
C MET A 24 -14.61 -13.61 9.64
N MET A 25 -15.70 -14.11 10.26
CA MET A 25 -16.95 -13.36 10.32
C MET A 25 -16.81 -12.19 11.28
N ARG A 26 -17.29 -11.00 10.94
CA ARG A 26 -17.17 -9.80 11.78
C ARG A 26 -17.72 -10.00 13.19
N ILE A 27 -18.77 -10.80 13.34
CA ILE A 27 -19.35 -11.13 14.66
C ILE A 27 -18.38 -11.85 15.60
N ASN A 28 -17.30 -12.43 15.06
CA ASN A 28 -16.26 -13.14 15.80
C ASN A 28 -15.05 -12.25 16.09
N PHE A 29 -15.06 -10.97 15.70
CA PHE A 29 -14.03 -10.03 16.14
C PHE A 29 -14.00 -9.97 17.65
N LYS A 30 -12.79 -9.89 18.20
CA LYS A 30 -12.54 -9.91 19.63
C LYS A 30 -12.10 -8.56 20.15
N ASP A 31 -12.48 -8.25 21.37
CA ASP A 31 -11.85 -7.20 22.16
C ASP A 31 -10.53 -7.69 22.77
N GLU A 32 -9.84 -6.82 23.49
CA GLU A 32 -8.57 -7.09 24.17
C GLU A 32 -8.67 -8.19 25.25
N TYR A 33 -9.88 -8.46 25.75
CA TYR A 33 -10.15 -9.49 26.75
C TYR A 33 -10.61 -10.82 26.13
N GLY A 34 -10.76 -10.87 24.80
CA GLY A 34 -11.18 -12.06 24.05
C GLY A 34 -12.70 -12.25 23.92
N PHE A 35 -13.51 -11.28 24.36
CA PHE A 35 -14.96 -11.29 24.14
C PHE A 35 -15.31 -10.77 22.76
N ASN A 36 -16.52 -11.08 22.27
CA ASN A 36 -16.96 -10.59 20.97
C ASN A 36 -17.14 -9.06 21.00
N LEU A 37 -16.57 -8.39 20.01
CA LEU A 37 -16.62 -6.95 19.87
C LEU A 37 -18.02 -6.49 19.47
N LYS A 38 -18.70 -5.75 20.34
CA LYS A 38 -20.09 -5.29 20.14
C LYS A 38 -20.27 -4.48 18.85
N ASN A 39 -19.34 -3.58 18.53
CA ASN A 39 -19.40 -2.71 17.35
C ASN A 39 -18.62 -3.29 16.15
N SER A 40 -18.69 -4.60 15.95
CA SER A 40 -17.92 -5.33 14.92
C SER A 40 -18.05 -4.78 13.49
N LYS A 41 -19.23 -4.27 13.10
CA LYS A 41 -19.42 -3.64 11.78
C LYS A 41 -18.55 -2.40 11.61
N ALA A 42 -18.58 -1.48 12.58
CA ALA A 42 -17.77 -0.27 12.53
C ALA A 42 -16.27 -0.60 12.56
N PHE A 43 -15.88 -1.67 13.26
CA PHE A 43 -14.51 -2.14 13.26
C PHE A 43 -14.06 -2.72 11.91
N ALA A 44 -14.92 -3.53 11.26
CA ALA A 44 -14.69 -3.99 9.88
C ALA A 44 -14.42 -2.81 8.93
N ASP A 45 -15.23 -1.75 9.02
CA ASP A 45 -15.05 -0.56 8.18
C ASP A 45 -13.69 0.12 8.40
N VAL A 46 -13.19 0.11 9.64
CA VAL A 46 -11.84 0.62 9.94
C VAL A 46 -10.76 -0.24 9.31
N LEU A 47 -10.88 -1.57 9.38
CA LEU A 47 -9.93 -2.49 8.75
C LEU A 47 -9.90 -2.33 7.22
N VAL A 48 -11.08 -2.16 6.60
CA VAL A 48 -11.21 -1.90 5.16
C VAL A 48 -10.54 -0.57 4.78
N LYS A 49 -10.81 0.50 5.52
CA LYS A 49 -10.18 1.82 5.28
C LYS A 49 -8.65 1.78 5.40
N LYS A 50 -8.12 0.91 6.26
CA LYS A 50 -6.68 0.66 6.42
C LYS A 50 -6.12 -0.32 5.38
N GLY A 51 -6.95 -0.87 4.49
CA GLY A 51 -6.56 -1.83 3.46
C GLY A 51 -6.16 -3.21 4.01
N LEU A 52 -6.53 -3.52 5.25
CA LEU A 52 -6.12 -4.75 5.95
C LEU A 52 -7.00 -5.95 5.60
N VAL A 53 -8.28 -5.69 5.33
CA VAL A 53 -9.26 -6.70 4.95
C VAL A 53 -10.13 -6.20 3.80
N ILE A 54 -10.74 -7.14 3.09
CA ILE A 54 -11.88 -6.91 2.19
C ILE A 54 -13.12 -7.59 2.77
N LEU A 55 -14.29 -7.04 2.45
CA LEU A 55 -15.58 -7.62 2.80
C LEU A 55 -16.11 -8.46 1.65
N GLU A 56 -16.81 -9.55 1.97
CA GLU A 56 -17.60 -10.28 0.96
C GLU A 56 -18.64 -9.36 0.31
N CYS A 57 -18.91 -9.58 -0.98
CA CYS A 57 -19.73 -8.67 -1.79
C CYS A 57 -21.22 -8.64 -1.43
N ASP A 58 -21.75 -9.70 -0.82
CA ASP A 58 -23.19 -9.83 -0.55
C ASP A 58 -23.60 -9.08 0.72
N GLN A 59 -23.31 -9.68 1.88
CA GLN A 59 -23.78 -9.14 3.16
C GLN A 59 -22.70 -8.39 3.95
N GLY A 60 -21.44 -8.47 3.51
CA GLY A 60 -20.29 -7.92 4.21
C GLY A 60 -20.12 -8.45 5.63
N PHE A 61 -20.52 -9.70 5.90
CA PHE A 61 -20.30 -10.34 7.20
C PHE A 61 -18.92 -10.97 7.29
N ARG A 62 -18.45 -11.58 6.20
CA ARG A 62 -17.11 -12.15 6.12
C ARG A 62 -16.07 -11.08 5.80
N CYS A 63 -14.98 -11.11 6.56
CA CYS A 63 -13.80 -10.28 6.35
C CYS A 63 -12.63 -11.20 5.95
N ASP A 64 -12.10 -11.00 4.75
CA ASP A 64 -10.96 -11.74 4.21
C ASP A 64 -9.70 -10.88 4.30
N LEU A 65 -8.57 -11.45 4.74
CA LEU A 65 -7.30 -10.72 4.83
C LEU A 65 -6.79 -10.35 3.43
N THR A 66 -6.34 -9.10 3.24
CA THR A 66 -5.70 -8.68 1.99
C THR A 66 -4.24 -9.15 1.92
N ASP A 67 -3.60 -9.02 0.75
CA ASP A 67 -2.16 -9.23 0.62
C ASP A 67 -1.36 -8.26 1.49
N LEU A 68 -1.79 -6.99 1.57
CA LEU A 68 -1.18 -6.01 2.47
C LEU A 68 -1.31 -6.45 3.93
N GLY A 69 -2.50 -6.87 4.36
CA GLY A 69 -2.73 -7.37 5.71
C GLY A 69 -1.86 -8.59 6.02
N ARG A 70 -1.72 -9.53 5.07
CA ARG A 70 -0.86 -10.72 5.20
C ARG A 70 0.59 -10.31 5.42
N GLN A 71 1.10 -9.40 4.58
CA GLN A 71 2.48 -8.93 4.66
C GLN A 71 2.75 -8.18 5.96
N ILE A 72 1.84 -7.30 6.39
CA ILE A 72 1.97 -6.57 7.66
C ILE A 72 2.09 -7.56 8.82
N TYR A 73 1.20 -8.54 8.90
CA TYR A 73 1.22 -9.49 10.01
C TYR A 73 2.44 -10.41 9.97
N ALA A 74 2.78 -10.95 8.80
CA ALA A 74 3.98 -11.76 8.61
C ALA A 74 5.27 -11.04 9.00
N ASN A 75 5.31 -9.70 8.85
CA ASN A 75 6.45 -8.86 9.23
C ASN A 75 6.45 -8.44 10.71
N GLY A 76 5.56 -8.99 11.54
CA GLY A 76 5.55 -8.81 12.99
C GLY A 76 4.39 -7.96 13.53
N GLY A 77 3.27 -7.91 12.80
CA GLY A 77 2.02 -7.37 13.32
C GLY A 77 1.78 -5.89 13.03
N TRP A 78 0.57 -5.45 13.35
CA TRP A 78 0.08 -4.09 13.13
C TRP A 78 0.84 -3.07 13.99
N LEU A 79 1.07 -3.37 15.26
CA LEU A 79 1.78 -2.44 16.16
C LEU A 79 3.23 -2.21 15.70
N LYS A 80 3.91 -3.25 15.20
CA LYS A 80 5.25 -3.11 14.64
C LYS A 80 5.22 -2.28 13.36
N TYR A 81 4.26 -2.55 12.47
CA TYR A 81 4.07 -1.76 11.26
C TYR A 81 3.88 -0.27 11.59
N MET A 82 3.01 0.06 12.56
CA MET A 82 2.80 1.43 13.01
C MET A 82 4.10 2.08 13.51
N ARG A 83 4.91 1.40 14.32
CA ARG A 83 6.22 1.93 14.78
C ARG A 83 7.20 2.19 13.63
N THR A 84 7.14 1.40 12.56
CA THR A 84 8.02 1.56 11.39
C THR A 84 7.53 2.61 10.39
N VAL A 85 6.22 2.85 10.32
CA VAL A 85 5.62 3.82 9.39
C VAL A 85 5.39 5.20 10.03
N GLU A 86 5.16 5.27 11.35
CA GLU A 86 5.01 6.53 12.10
C GLU A 86 6.20 7.51 12.04
N PRO A 87 7.49 7.11 11.95
CA PRO A 87 8.55 8.09 11.77
C PRO A 87 8.45 8.86 10.44
N PHE A 88 7.62 8.43 9.49
CA PHE A 88 7.32 9.17 8.26
C PHE A 88 6.04 10.01 8.31
N SER A 89 5.22 9.91 9.37
CA SER A 89 3.97 10.68 9.53
C SER A 89 4.06 11.76 10.63
N LYS A 90 4.90 11.58 11.66
CA LYS A 90 5.10 12.58 12.73
C LYS A 90 6.06 13.73 12.35
N VAL A 91 6.66 13.72 11.15
CA VAL A 91 7.53 14.79 10.60
C VAL A 91 6.77 15.70 9.62
N ASN A 92 5.44 15.77 9.67
CA ASN A 92 4.65 16.62 8.75
C ASN A 92 3.77 17.67 9.44
N THR A 93 3.93 17.91 10.75
CA THR A 93 3.16 18.96 11.46
C THR A 93 4.02 20.17 11.85
N THR A 94 5.32 20.10 11.61
CA THR A 94 6.23 21.25 11.68
C THR A 94 7.28 21.06 10.60
N VAL A 95 7.52 22.10 9.81
CA VAL A 95 8.39 22.11 8.62
C VAL A 95 7.70 21.64 7.34
N THR A 96 6.89 22.56 6.80
CA THR A 96 7.04 23.01 5.41
C THR A 96 8.44 22.70 4.89
N ILE A 97 8.63 21.71 4.02
CA ILE A 97 9.73 21.48 3.05
C ILE A 97 9.70 19.98 2.67
N ASN A 98 9.71 19.66 1.37
CA ASN A 98 9.88 18.33 0.73
C ASN A 98 8.69 17.65 0.02
N SER A 99 7.73 18.40 -0.54
CA SER A 99 6.88 17.85 -1.62
C SER A 99 7.60 17.78 -2.99
N GLU A 100 8.85 18.23 -3.08
CA GLU A 100 9.60 18.32 -4.34
C GLU A 100 10.30 17.02 -4.78
N ALA A 101 10.50 16.03 -3.91
CA ALA A 101 11.28 14.83 -4.25
C ALA A 101 10.52 13.78 -5.09
N LYS A 102 9.19 13.73 -5.03
CA LYS A 102 8.39 12.75 -5.81
C LYS A 102 8.03 13.25 -7.22
N LYS A 103 7.82 14.56 -7.42
CA LYS A 103 7.56 15.13 -8.75
C LYS A 103 8.83 15.18 -9.63
N THR A 104 10.00 15.39 -9.02
CA THR A 104 11.29 15.46 -9.74
C THR A 104 11.69 14.12 -10.36
N LYS A 105 11.51 13.00 -9.66
CA LYS A 105 11.90 11.67 -10.17
C LYS A 105 11.06 11.24 -11.39
N GLN A 106 9.76 11.54 -11.39
CA GLN A 106 8.88 11.25 -12.53
C GLN A 106 9.16 12.18 -13.73
N SER A 107 9.50 13.45 -13.47
CA SER A 107 9.87 14.42 -14.50
C SER A 107 11.22 14.09 -15.16
N PHE A 108 12.19 13.61 -14.38
CA PHE A 108 13.52 13.24 -14.88
C PHE A 108 13.48 12.03 -15.83
N MET A 109 12.69 11.01 -15.50
CA MET A 109 12.54 9.82 -16.36
C MET A 109 11.89 10.16 -17.71
N LYS A 110 10.92 11.09 -17.74
CA LYS A 110 10.31 11.57 -18.99
C LYS A 110 11.31 12.30 -19.89
N LYS A 111 12.18 13.14 -19.30
CA LYS A 111 13.21 13.87 -20.07
C LYS A 111 14.26 12.94 -20.68
N ILE A 112 14.70 11.91 -19.94
CA ILE A 112 15.64 10.90 -20.45
C ILE A 112 15.03 10.11 -21.61
N MET A 113 13.76 9.71 -21.50
CA MET A 113 13.09 8.95 -22.55
C MET A 113 13.01 9.76 -23.87
N ILE A 114 12.66 11.04 -23.80
CA ILE A 114 12.59 11.91 -24.98
C ILE A 114 13.98 12.10 -25.61
N ALA A 115 15.01 12.36 -24.81
CA ALA A 115 16.37 12.51 -25.31
C ALA A 115 16.87 11.23 -26.02
N SER A 116 16.54 10.05 -25.48
CA SER A 116 16.93 8.77 -26.10
C SER A 116 16.29 8.56 -27.48
N ILE A 117 15.02 8.95 -27.66
CA ILE A 117 14.32 8.83 -28.95
C ILE A 117 14.96 9.75 -29.99
N ILE A 118 15.28 10.99 -29.63
CA ILE A 118 15.90 11.96 -30.54
C ILE A 118 17.26 11.45 -31.03
N ILE A 119 18.08 10.89 -30.14
CA ILE A 119 19.39 10.33 -30.49
C ILE A 119 19.26 9.18 -31.50
N VAL A 120 18.32 8.24 -31.28
CA VAL A 120 18.10 7.10 -32.18
C VAL A 120 17.67 7.58 -33.57
N VAL A 121 16.77 8.57 -33.64
CA VAL A 121 16.32 9.14 -34.91
C VAL A 121 17.45 9.84 -35.64
N LEU A 122 18.29 10.62 -34.94
CA LEU A 122 19.46 11.26 -35.55
C LEU A 122 20.47 10.24 -36.08
N CYS A 123 20.76 9.17 -35.32
CA CYS A 123 21.62 8.07 -35.79
C CYS A 123 21.06 7.40 -37.06
N PHE A 124 19.74 7.26 -37.17
CA PHE A 124 19.09 6.72 -38.37
C PHE A 124 19.27 7.65 -39.58
N PHE A 125 19.11 8.96 -39.43
CA PHE A 125 19.35 9.89 -40.53
C PHE A 125 20.82 9.96 -40.96
N VAL A 126 21.77 9.93 -40.02
CA VAL A 126 23.20 9.90 -40.33
C VAL A 126 23.56 8.65 -41.12
N THR A 127 23.03 7.48 -40.73
CA THR A 127 23.27 6.23 -41.46
C THR A 127 22.68 6.27 -42.87
N LEU A 128 21.46 6.81 -43.05
CA LEU A 128 20.87 7.00 -44.38
C LEU A 128 21.71 7.92 -45.27
N ILE A 129 22.14 9.08 -44.76
CA ILE A 129 22.98 10.03 -45.50
C ILE A 129 24.33 9.39 -45.87
N THR A 130 24.93 8.63 -44.94
CA THR A 130 26.21 7.94 -45.19
C THR A 130 26.07 6.92 -46.31
N ILE A 131 24.99 6.13 -46.31
CA ILE A 131 24.71 5.17 -47.39
C ILE A 131 24.51 5.90 -48.71
N GLU A 132 23.72 6.98 -48.74
CA GLU A 132 23.44 7.73 -49.97
C GLU A 132 24.69 8.40 -50.57
N ILE A 133 25.63 8.86 -49.73
CA ILE A 133 26.91 9.41 -50.19
C ILE A 133 27.86 8.31 -50.68
N PHE A 134 27.92 7.15 -50.01
CA PHE A 134 28.81 6.05 -50.40
C PHE A 134 28.31 5.24 -51.61
N HIS A 135 27.00 5.28 -51.90
CA HIS A 135 26.40 4.62 -53.07
C HIS A 135 26.39 5.49 -54.33
N LYS A 136 27.04 6.66 -54.30
CA LYS A 136 27.19 7.59 -55.42
C LYS A 136 28.66 7.70 -55.83
#